data_AF-A0A1H5TKK3-F1
#
_entry.id   AF-A0A1H5TKK3-F1
#
_cell.length_a   1.000
_cell.length_b   1.000
_cell.length_c   1.000
_cell.angle_alpha   90.00
_cell.angle_beta   90.00
_cell.angle_gamma   90.00
#
_symmetry.space_group_name_H-M   'P 1'
#
loop_
_entity.id
_entity.type
_entity.pdbx_description
1 polymer ?
#
loop_
_entity_poly.entity_id
_entity_poly.type
_entity_poly.pdbx_seq_one_letter_code
_entity_poly.pdbx_strand_id
1 'polypeptide(L)'
;MTGPGTETPRAFDSAPQGVEPSAAHFLACVQALTTEIRIALDAIAANDLLTLTDSICRQEDLCFQLDRMPRPDDALAMSGSTARAWAKLWDDVESQIETAVEDLRQVSAGYALVLQTSSRSISLLTSLCRGFAGDVAHASPDRSPNHAGSLTRRTWSCEA
;
A
#
# COMPACT_ATOMS: atom_id res chain seq x y z
N MET A 1 -38.91 -46.51 33.02
CA MET A 1 -39.07 -45.14 32.51
C MET A 1 -38.38 -44.21 33.48
N THR A 2 -37.23 -43.64 33.09
CA THR A 2 -36.66 -42.32 33.47
C THR A 2 -35.20 -42.33 33.01
N GLY A 3 -34.90 -41.55 31.97
CA GLY A 3 -33.56 -41.47 31.37
C GLY A 3 -32.62 -40.55 32.16
N PRO A 4 -31.29 -40.71 32.02
CA PRO A 4 -30.32 -39.75 32.53
C PRO A 4 -30.17 -38.58 31.54
N GLY A 5 -30.39 -37.37 32.05
CA GLY A 5 -30.25 -36.13 31.32
C GLY A 5 -28.81 -35.89 30.89
N THR A 6 -28.64 -35.58 29.61
CA THR A 6 -27.42 -35.08 29.01
C THR A 6 -27.13 -33.68 29.54
N GLU A 7 -26.12 -33.56 30.41
CA GLU A 7 -25.50 -32.27 30.73
C GLU A 7 -24.83 -31.72 29.48
N THR A 8 -25.37 -30.61 29.00
CA THR A 8 -24.80 -29.83 27.90
C THR A 8 -23.68 -28.97 28.48
N PRO A 9 -22.44 -29.05 27.98
CA PRO A 9 -21.41 -28.09 28.39
C PRO A 9 -21.78 -26.72 27.79
N ARG A 10 -22.06 -25.75 28.65
CA ARG A 10 -22.12 -24.33 28.26
C ARG A 10 -20.76 -23.96 27.69
N ALA A 11 -20.69 -23.83 26.37
CA ALA A 11 -19.66 -23.04 25.72
C ALA A 11 -19.79 -21.61 26.26
N PHE A 12 -18.86 -21.23 27.13
CA PHE A 12 -18.54 -19.82 27.28
C PHE A 12 -17.91 -19.40 25.95
N ASP A 13 -18.74 -18.82 25.09
CA ASP A 13 -18.30 -17.92 24.03
C ASP A 13 -17.55 -16.78 24.71
N SER A 14 -16.26 -16.98 24.93
CA SER A 14 -15.33 -15.90 25.17
C SER A 14 -15.21 -15.17 23.84
N ALA A 15 -16.07 -14.17 23.65
CA ALA A 15 -15.88 -13.14 22.64
C ALA A 15 -14.40 -12.69 22.71
N PRO A 16 -13.72 -12.47 21.57
CA PRO A 16 -12.34 -12.03 21.58
C PRO A 16 -12.29 -10.75 22.41
N GLN A 17 -11.64 -10.83 23.58
CA GLN A 17 -11.39 -9.68 24.42
C GLN A 17 -10.70 -8.66 23.51
N GLY A 18 -11.41 -7.57 23.22
CA GLY A 18 -10.85 -6.46 22.47
C GLY A 18 -9.56 -6.07 23.17
N VAL A 19 -8.44 -6.32 22.50
CA VAL A 19 -7.13 -5.89 22.98
C VAL A 19 -7.24 -4.37 23.08
N GLU A 20 -7.31 -3.86 24.32
CA GLU A 20 -7.30 -2.43 24.59
C GLU A 20 -6.11 -1.83 23.83
N PRO A 21 -6.34 -0.86 22.93
CA PRO A 21 -5.27 -0.29 22.12
C PRO A 21 -4.27 0.40 23.05
N SER A 22 -3.03 -0.11 23.04
CA SER A 22 -1.93 0.39 23.86
C SER A 22 -0.88 1.08 22.98
N ALA A 23 -0.11 2.01 23.56
CA ALA A 23 1.00 2.67 22.88
C ALA A 23 2.03 1.66 22.33
N ALA A 24 2.24 0.55 23.06
CA ALA A 24 3.08 -0.56 22.60
C ALA A 24 2.51 -1.26 21.35
N HIS A 25 1.19 -1.44 21.28
CA HIS A 25 0.53 -2.00 20.09
C HIS A 25 0.62 -1.04 18.90
N PHE A 26 0.44 0.26 19.11
CA PHE A 26 0.64 1.29 18.08
C PHE A 26 2.07 1.24 17.53
N LEU A 27 3.07 1.25 18.41
CA LEU A 27 4.49 1.13 18.03
C LEU A 27 4.74 -0.14 17.21
N ALA A 28 4.22 -1.29 17.65
CA ALA A 28 4.36 -2.56 16.95
C ALA A 28 3.74 -2.51 15.54
N CYS A 29 2.56 -1.89 15.39
CA CYS A 29 1.92 -1.72 14.09
C CYS A 29 2.73 -0.80 13.14
N VAL A 30 3.29 0.31 13.64
CA VAL A 30 4.15 1.21 12.84
C VAL A 30 5.42 0.49 12.38
N GLN A 31 6.07 -0.26 13.26
CA GLN A 31 7.27 -1.05 12.94
C GLN A 31 6.97 -2.18 11.94
N ALA A 32 5.84 -2.87 12.11
CA ALA A 32 5.37 -3.88 11.18
C ALA A 32 5.08 -3.29 9.80
N LEU A 33 4.42 -2.13 9.74
CA LEU A 33 4.12 -1.45 8.47
C LEU A 33 5.41 -1.03 7.75
N THR A 34 6.38 -0.50 8.49
CA THR A 34 7.72 -0.16 7.95
C THR A 34 8.39 -1.40 7.35
N THR A 35 8.29 -2.54 8.05
CA THR A 35 8.85 -3.81 7.58
C THR A 35 8.17 -4.29 6.30
N GLU A 36 6.84 -4.24 6.23
CA GLU A 36 6.10 -4.64 5.04
C GLU A 36 6.41 -3.74 3.84
N ILE A 37 6.59 -2.42 4.02
CA ILE A 37 7.00 -1.56 2.90
C ILE A 37 8.41 -1.93 2.39
N ARG A 38 9.35 -2.31 3.28
CA ARG A 38 10.66 -2.82 2.88
C ARG A 38 10.55 -4.13 2.10
N ILE A 39 9.69 -5.06 2.55
CA ILE A 39 9.41 -6.31 1.84
C ILE A 39 8.85 -6.02 0.44
N ALA A 40 7.91 -5.07 0.31
CA ALA A 40 7.36 -4.69 -0.98
C ALA A 40 8.42 -4.08 -1.92
N LEU A 41 9.33 -3.26 -1.40
CA LEU A 41 10.47 -2.73 -2.16
C LEU A 41 11.39 -3.84 -2.67
N ASP A 42 11.74 -4.79 -1.81
CA ASP A 42 12.58 -5.94 -2.17
C ASP A 42 11.88 -6.84 -3.20
N ALA A 43 10.58 -7.06 -3.05
CA ALA A 43 9.77 -7.82 -4.00
C ALA A 43 9.70 -7.17 -5.38
N ILE A 44 9.57 -5.83 -5.44
CA ILE A 44 9.67 -5.08 -6.71
C ILE A 44 11.05 -5.29 -7.35
N ALA A 45 12.13 -5.18 -6.57
CA ALA A 45 13.49 -5.36 -7.07
C ALA A 45 13.73 -6.79 -7.58
N ALA A 46 13.12 -7.79 -6.94
CA ALA A 46 13.21 -9.21 -7.32
C ALA A 46 12.21 -9.62 -8.41
N ASN A 47 11.30 -8.73 -8.82
CA ASN A 47 10.17 -9.04 -9.71
C ASN A 47 9.27 -10.19 -9.18
N ASP A 48 9.07 -10.22 -7.86
CA ASP A 48 8.21 -11.20 -7.17
C ASP A 48 6.82 -10.61 -6.91
N LEU A 49 5.91 -10.86 -7.85
CA LEU A 49 4.54 -10.33 -7.78
C LEU A 49 3.70 -10.94 -6.66
N LEU A 50 3.97 -12.20 -6.26
CA LEU A 50 3.20 -12.85 -5.19
C LEU A 50 3.53 -12.21 -3.86
N THR A 51 4.82 -12.11 -3.54
CA THR A 51 5.28 -11.45 -2.31
C THR A 51 4.86 -9.99 -2.26
N LEU A 52 4.90 -9.26 -3.38
CA LEU A 52 4.41 -7.89 -3.45
C LEU A 52 2.92 -7.79 -3.11
N THR A 53 2.10 -8.67 -3.68
CA THR A 53 0.64 -8.67 -3.45
C THR A 53 0.31 -8.98 -1.99
N ASP A 54 0.94 -10.01 -1.42
CA ASP A 54 0.74 -10.37 -0.02
C ASP A 54 1.15 -9.24 0.93
N SER A 55 2.27 -8.57 0.63
CA SER A 55 2.73 -7.43 1.43
C SER A 55 1.76 -6.25 1.36
N ILE A 56 1.21 -5.94 0.18
CA ILE A 56 0.20 -4.87 0.04
C ILE A 56 -1.03 -5.16 0.90
N CYS A 57 -1.57 -6.38 0.87
CA CYS A 57 -2.71 -6.75 1.73
C CYS A 57 -2.41 -6.52 3.22
N ARG A 58 -1.21 -6.89 3.69
CA ARG A 58 -0.80 -6.66 5.08
C ARG A 58 -0.62 -5.18 5.41
N GLN A 59 -0.11 -4.39 4.46
CA GLN A 59 -0.03 -2.93 4.62
C GLN A 59 -1.43 -2.33 4.82
N GLU A 60 -2.42 -2.76 4.04
CA GLU A 60 -3.81 -2.32 4.19
C GLU A 60 -4.39 -2.70 5.57
N ASP A 61 -4.19 -3.95 6.00
CA ASP A 61 -4.64 -4.41 7.32
C ASP A 61 -3.99 -3.63 8.48
N LEU A 62 -2.69 -3.32 8.36
CA LEU A 62 -1.96 -2.53 9.36
C LEU A 62 -2.41 -1.07 9.37
N CYS A 63 -2.65 -0.48 8.20
CA CYS A 63 -3.20 0.88 8.10
C CYS A 63 -4.59 0.95 8.74
N PHE A 64 -5.45 -0.05 8.48
CA PHE A 64 -6.77 -0.14 9.09
C PHE A 64 -6.71 -0.30 10.61
N GLN A 65 -5.76 -1.08 11.12
CA GLN A 65 -5.53 -1.19 12.58
C GLN A 65 -5.09 0.14 13.17
N LEU A 66 -4.11 0.82 12.57
CA LEU A 66 -3.59 2.10 13.02
C LEU A 66 -4.66 3.20 13.02
N ASP A 67 -5.52 3.25 11.99
CA ASP A 67 -6.61 4.24 11.88
C ASP A 67 -7.68 4.06 12.98
N ARG A 68 -7.87 2.82 13.45
CA ARG A 68 -8.82 2.49 14.52
C ARG A 68 -8.26 2.67 15.93
N MET A 69 -6.96 2.94 16.07
CA MET A 69 -6.38 3.20 17.39
C MET A 69 -6.70 4.63 17.84
N PRO A 70 -7.13 4.82 19.10
CA PRO A 70 -7.33 6.16 19.65
C PRO A 70 -6.00 6.91 19.64
N ARG A 71 -6.04 8.17 19.21
CA ARG A 71 -4.87 9.04 19.21
C ARG A 71 -4.63 9.59 20.62
N PRO A 72 -3.41 10.05 20.92
CA PRO A 72 -3.13 10.72 22.18
C PRO A 72 -4.00 11.93 22.45
N ASP A 73 -4.35 12.65 21.39
CA ASP A 73 -5.26 13.78 21.47
C ASP A 73 -6.68 13.35 21.88
N ASP A 74 -7.11 12.14 21.52
CA ASP A 74 -8.40 11.57 21.90
C ASP A 74 -8.42 11.14 23.38
N ALA A 75 -7.27 10.77 23.93
CA ALA A 75 -7.13 10.39 25.34
C ALA A 75 -7.39 11.57 26.29
N LEU A 76 -7.16 12.82 25.86
CA LEU A 76 -7.49 14.03 26.62
C LEU A 76 -9.01 14.24 26.77
N ALA A 77 -9.81 13.68 25.87
CA ALA A 77 -11.27 13.67 25.96
C ALA A 77 -11.79 12.54 26.86
N MET A 78 -10.97 11.53 27.18
CA MET A 78 -11.32 10.48 28.11
C MET A 78 -11.17 10.96 29.55
N SER A 79 -12.28 11.01 30.30
CA SER A 79 -12.25 11.35 31.72
C SER A 79 -11.84 10.14 32.56
N GLY A 80 -10.78 10.25 33.37
CA GLY A 80 -10.52 9.34 34.49
C GLY A 80 -9.08 8.84 34.65
N SER A 81 -8.91 7.80 35.46
CA SER A 81 -7.62 7.15 35.74
C SER A 81 -7.01 6.45 34.53
N THR A 82 -7.84 6.06 33.57
CA THR A 82 -7.45 5.42 32.30
C THR A 82 -6.68 6.38 31.39
N ALA A 83 -7.14 7.62 31.23
CA ALA A 83 -6.43 8.63 30.44
C ALA A 83 -5.03 8.93 30.99
N ARG A 84 -4.87 8.97 32.31
CA ARG A 84 -3.56 9.22 32.95
C ARG A 84 -2.60 8.03 32.80
N ALA A 85 -3.12 6.80 32.89
CA ALA A 85 -2.32 5.61 32.64
C ALA A 85 -1.89 5.53 31.17
N TRP A 86 -2.78 5.91 30.25
CA TRP A 86 -2.54 5.92 28.81
C TRP A 86 -1.52 6.98 28.42
N ALA A 87 -1.64 8.21 28.94
CA ALA A 87 -0.65 9.27 28.74
C ALA A 87 0.75 8.88 29.23
N LYS A 88 0.85 8.29 30.43
CA LYS A 88 2.14 7.83 30.97
C LYS A 88 2.76 6.72 30.11
N LEU A 89 1.95 5.78 29.63
CA LEU A 89 2.43 4.70 28.77
C LEU A 89 2.91 5.26 27.42
N TRP A 90 2.24 6.29 26.92
CA TRP A 90 2.63 7.00 25.71
C TRP A 90 3.98 7.70 25.90
N ASP A 91 4.16 8.45 27.00
CA ASP A 91 5.42 9.11 27.34
C ASP A 91 6.60 8.11 27.38
N ASP A 92 6.39 6.90 27.92
CA ASP A 92 7.43 5.87 28.04
C ASP A 92 7.90 5.32 26.68
N VAL A 93 7.06 5.38 25.64
CA VAL A 93 7.38 4.88 24.28
C VAL A 93 7.39 5.96 23.20
N GLU A 94 7.14 7.22 23.56
CA GLU A 94 6.95 8.33 22.63
C GLU A 94 8.16 8.48 21.70
N SER A 95 9.37 8.51 22.25
CA SER A 95 10.59 8.64 21.45
C SER A 95 10.79 7.47 20.47
N GLN A 96 10.34 6.27 20.84
CA GLN A 96 10.41 5.09 19.98
C GLN A 96 9.37 5.17 18.86
N ILE A 97 8.17 5.67 19.17
CA ILE A 97 7.11 5.93 18.20
C ILE A 97 7.57 6.99 17.20
N GLU A 98 8.11 8.11 17.66
CA GLU A 98 8.63 9.17 16.80
C GLU A 98 9.71 8.63 15.85
N THR A 99 10.66 7.86 16.39
CA THR A 99 11.72 7.22 15.59
C THR A 99 11.12 6.27 14.55
N ALA A 100 10.16 5.43 14.94
CA ALA A 100 9.52 4.48 14.04
C ALA A 100 8.67 5.16 12.96
N VAL A 101 7.97 6.25 13.30
CA VAL A 101 7.20 7.06 12.34
C VAL A 101 8.13 7.75 11.35
N GLU A 102 9.29 8.23 11.79
CA GLU A 102 10.25 8.85 10.88
C GLU A 102 10.89 7.83 9.92
N ASP A 103 11.23 6.63 10.40
CA ASP A 103 11.69 5.53 9.55
C ASP A 103 10.59 5.14 8.54
N LEU A 104 9.35 5.02 9.00
CA LEU A 104 8.19 4.76 8.14
C LEU A 104 8.06 5.82 7.04
N ARG A 105 8.18 7.12 7.37
CA ARG A 105 8.12 8.22 6.40
C ARG A 105 9.23 8.12 5.37
N GLN A 106 10.47 7.87 5.81
CA GLN A 106 11.61 7.77 4.94
C GLN A 106 11.46 6.61 3.93
N VAL A 107 11.10 5.42 4.43
CA VAL A 107 10.90 4.24 3.58
C VAL A 107 9.71 4.44 2.64
N SER A 108 8.61 5.02 3.12
CA SER A 108 7.42 5.30 2.30
C SER A 108 7.72 6.29 1.18
N ALA A 109 8.58 7.30 1.41
CA ALA A 109 9.00 8.23 0.37
C ALA A 109 9.78 7.52 -0.75
N GLY A 110 10.67 6.59 -0.38
CA GLY A 110 11.38 5.74 -1.34
C GLY A 110 10.42 4.85 -2.14
N TYR A 111 9.45 4.23 -1.46
CA TYR A 111 8.44 3.40 -2.09
C TYR A 111 7.58 4.19 -3.10
N ALA A 112 7.11 5.37 -2.71
CA ALA A 112 6.36 6.26 -3.60
C ALA A 112 7.16 6.65 -4.86
N LEU A 113 8.46 6.94 -4.71
CA LEU A 113 9.34 7.26 -5.83
C LEU A 113 9.47 6.08 -6.81
N VAL A 114 9.62 4.85 -6.29
CA VAL A 114 9.67 3.63 -7.12
C VAL A 114 8.37 3.42 -7.88
N LEU A 115 7.21 3.58 -7.24
CA LEU A 115 5.92 3.47 -7.91
C LEU A 115 5.73 4.56 -8.99
N GLN A 116 6.11 5.80 -8.70
CA GLN A 116 6.02 6.90 -9.65
C GLN A 116 6.90 6.68 -10.88
N THR A 117 8.15 6.28 -10.68
CA THR A 117 9.09 5.97 -11.77
C THR A 117 8.63 4.77 -12.59
N SER A 118 8.10 3.73 -11.94
CA SER A 118 7.52 2.57 -12.62
C SER A 118 6.31 2.95 -13.47
N SER A 119 5.38 3.74 -12.93
CA SER A 119 4.21 4.23 -13.66
C SER A 119 4.59 5.07 -14.89
N ARG A 120 5.61 5.95 -14.75
CA ARG A 120 6.16 6.71 -15.87
C ARG A 120 6.74 5.78 -16.96
N SER A 121 7.50 4.77 -16.56
CA SER A 121 8.08 3.79 -17.48
C SER A 121 6.99 3.03 -18.26
N ILE A 122 5.97 2.52 -17.57
CA ILE A 122 4.81 1.84 -18.16
C ILE A 122 4.08 2.76 -19.16
N SER A 123 3.92 4.04 -18.81
CA SER A 123 3.29 5.03 -19.69
C SER A 123 4.08 5.25 -20.98
N LEU A 124 5.41 5.33 -20.88
CA LEU A 124 6.30 5.45 -22.05
C LEU A 124 6.24 4.19 -22.93
N LEU A 125 6.29 3.00 -22.33
CA LEU A 125 6.15 1.73 -23.05
C LEU A 125 4.81 1.65 -23.79
N THR A 126 3.72 2.04 -23.11
CA THR A 126 2.38 2.08 -23.71
C THR A 126 2.33 3.07 -24.88
N SER A 127 2.96 4.23 -24.74
CA SER A 127 3.04 5.22 -25.82
C SER A 127 3.81 4.69 -27.03
N LEU A 128 4.93 3.98 -26.81
CA LEU A 128 5.69 3.35 -27.89
C LEU A 128 4.83 2.32 -28.63
N CYS A 129 4.17 1.42 -27.90
CA CYS A 129 3.29 0.43 -28.50
C CYS A 129 2.15 1.06 -29.32
N ARG A 130 1.56 2.17 -28.84
CA ARG A 130 0.53 2.92 -29.59
C ARG A 130 1.09 3.61 -30.83
N GLY A 131 2.28 4.20 -30.75
CA GLY A 131 2.96 4.81 -31.90
C GLY A 131 3.19 3.80 -33.01
N PHE A 132 3.73 2.62 -32.68
CA PHE A 132 3.88 1.53 -33.64
C PHE A 132 2.55 1.01 -34.18
N ALA A 133 1.51 0.88 -33.35
CA ALA A 133 0.18 0.47 -33.83
C ALA A 133 -0.46 1.50 -34.78
N GLY A 134 -0.23 2.81 -34.55
CA GLY A 134 -0.69 3.89 -35.40
C GLY A 134 0.04 3.95 -36.76
N ASP A 135 1.36 3.76 -36.75
CA ASP A 135 2.18 3.72 -37.96
C ASP A 135 1.91 2.46 -38.82
N VAL A 136 1.65 1.31 -38.20
CA VAL A 136 1.30 0.07 -38.91
C VAL A 136 -0.11 0.15 -39.53
N ALA A 137 -1.05 0.83 -38.88
CA ALA A 137 -2.39 1.07 -39.45
C ALA A 137 -2.36 2.01 -40.68
N HIS A 138 -1.37 2.90 -40.77
CA HIS A 138 -1.13 3.77 -41.95
C HIS A 138 -0.19 3.15 -43.00
N ALA A 139 0.40 2.00 -42.70
CA ALA A 139 1.22 1.22 -43.62
C ALA A 139 0.43 0.11 -44.34
N SER A 140 -0.90 0.06 -44.19
CA SER A 140 -1.73 -0.80 -45.05
C SER A 140 -1.74 -0.20 -46.47
N PRO A 141 -1.19 -0.90 -47.49
CA PRO A 141 -1.12 -0.38 -48.84
C PRO A 141 -2.42 -0.75 -49.56
N ASP A 142 -3.56 -0.22 -49.11
CA ASP A 142 -4.80 -0.39 -49.87
C ASP A 142 -5.20 0.90 -50.58
N ARG A 143 -5.33 0.72 -51.89
CA ARG A 143 -5.60 1.72 -52.91
C ARG A 143 -6.93 2.43 -52.62
N SER A 144 -6.91 3.75 -52.62
CA SER A 144 -7.98 4.50 -53.30
C SER A 144 -7.47 5.86 -53.77
N PRO A 145 -7.66 6.21 -55.06
CA PRO A 145 -7.31 7.52 -55.59
C PRO A 145 -8.40 8.50 -55.16
N ASN A 146 -8.05 9.78 -55.07
CA ASN A 146 -8.95 10.91 -54.75
C ASN A 146 -9.07 11.19 -53.25
N HIS A 147 -8.01 11.73 -52.65
CA HIS A 147 -8.12 13.01 -51.95
C HIS A 147 -6.74 13.66 -51.86
N ALA A 148 -6.61 14.76 -52.62
CA ALA A 148 -5.50 15.67 -52.55
C ALA A 148 -5.44 16.31 -51.16
N GLY A 149 -4.38 16.02 -50.43
CA GLY A 149 -4.06 16.61 -49.12
C GLY A 149 -2.59 16.36 -48.82
N SER A 150 -1.74 17.14 -49.48
CA SER A 150 -0.27 17.11 -49.39
C SER A 150 0.24 17.03 -47.94
N LEU A 151 0.74 15.85 -47.55
CA LEU A 151 1.70 15.70 -46.47
C LEU A 151 3.03 15.30 -47.12
N THR A 152 3.83 16.32 -47.37
CA THR A 152 5.20 16.25 -47.87
C THR A 152 6.05 15.35 -46.97
N ARG A 153 6.31 14.13 -47.44
CA ARG A 153 7.39 13.27 -46.91
C ARG A 153 8.70 14.05 -47.00
N ARG A 154 9.22 14.52 -45.87
CA ARG A 154 10.61 14.99 -45.77
C ARG A 154 11.52 13.78 -45.74
N THR A 155 12.06 13.39 -46.89
CA THR A 155 13.24 12.52 -46.95
C THR A 155 14.47 13.39 -46.67
N TRP A 156 15.25 13.02 -45.65
CA TRP A 156 16.55 13.61 -45.39
C TRP A 156 17.50 13.21 -46.51
N SER A 157 18.02 14.19 -47.25
CA SER A 157 19.15 14.00 -48.16
C SER A 157 20.43 14.11 -47.35
N CYS A 158 21.17 13.01 -47.20
CA CYS A 158 22.57 13.09 -46.80
C CYS A 158 23.36 13.51 -48.05
N GLU A 159 23.86 14.73 -48.09
CA GLU A 159 24.92 15.10 -49.03
C GLU A 159 26.25 14.53 -48.52
N ALA A 160 27.05 14.06 -49.48
CA ALA A 160 28.26 13.26 -49.31
C ALA A 160 29.48 14.07 -48.85
#